data_AF-X1EIE8-F1
#
_entry.id   AF-X1EIE8-F1
#
_cell.length_a   1.000
_cell.length_b   1.000
_cell.length_c   1.000
_cell.angle_alpha   90.00
_cell.angle_beta   90.00
_cell.angle_gamma   90.00
#
_symmetry.space_group_name_H-M   'P 1'
#
loop_
_entity.id
_entity.type
_entity.pdbx_description
1 polymer ?
#
loop_
_entity_poly.entity_id
_entity_poly.type
_entity_poly.pdbx_seq_one_letter_code
_entity_poly.pdbx_strand_id
1 'polypeptide(L)'
;FIFWGDKDKIKIILRNILTNAIESIKGQGTIKIFAKALSDKIELKITDTGTGIEKEMLTRIFEPYFSSKDSGTGLGLPIAKKIIEDHGGSIRAYPNEPKGLCILITLRLPSAASTNFQSRNRT
;
A
#
# COMPACT_ATOMS: atom_id res chain seq x y z
N PHE A 1 4.69 15.60 7.09
CA PHE A 1 5.01 15.93 5.69
C PHE A 1 3.72 15.99 4.89
N ILE A 2 3.69 16.70 3.75
CA ILE A 2 2.53 16.78 2.83
C ILE A 2 3.04 16.33 1.46
N PHE A 3 2.21 15.63 0.67
CA PHE A 3 2.51 15.24 -0.69
C PHE A 3 1.30 15.39 -1.61
N TRP A 4 1.57 15.50 -2.90
CA TRP A 4 0.54 15.60 -3.94
C TRP A 4 0.19 14.21 -4.48
N GLY A 5 -1.10 13.95 -4.68
CA GLY A 5 -1.60 12.71 -5.24
C GLY A 5 -3.12 12.75 -5.37
N ASP A 6 -3.69 11.77 -6.09
CA ASP A 6 -5.14 11.64 -6.20
C ASP A 6 -5.70 11.09 -4.87
N LYS A 7 -6.44 11.96 -4.15
CA LYS A 7 -7.02 11.66 -2.84
C LYS A 7 -7.87 10.40 -2.83
N ASP A 8 -8.66 10.16 -3.87
CA ASP A 8 -9.59 9.03 -3.90
C ASP A 8 -8.85 7.73 -4.21
N LYS A 9 -7.81 7.80 -5.05
CA LYS A 9 -6.90 6.68 -5.29
C LYS A 9 -6.11 6.29 -4.03
N ILE A 10 -5.61 7.26 -3.27
CA ILE A 10 -4.94 7.00 -1.98
C ILE A 10 -5.90 6.36 -0.97
N LYS A 11 -7.16 6.81 -0.88
CA LYS A 11 -8.17 6.15 -0.04
C LYS A 11 -8.39 4.70 -0.45
N ILE A 12 -8.45 4.40 -1.74
CA ILE A 12 -8.62 3.02 -2.23
C ILE A 12 -7.43 2.14 -1.82
N ILE A 13 -6.20 2.65 -1.96
CA ILE A 13 -4.99 1.93 -1.51
C ILE A 13 -5.10 1.60 -0.02
N LEU A 14 -5.32 2.61 0.81
CA LEU A 14 -5.37 2.43 2.27
C LEU A 14 -6.50 1.51 2.70
N ARG A 15 -7.71 1.70 2.14
CA ARG A 15 -8.86 0.84 2.43
C ARG A 15 -8.54 -0.62 2.12
N ASN A 16 -8.03 -0.91 0.93
CA ASN A 16 -7.79 -2.30 0.53
C ASN A 16 -6.72 -2.98 1.42
N ILE A 17 -5.68 -2.26 1.82
CA ILE A 17 -4.64 -2.81 2.71
C ILE A 17 -5.17 -2.97 4.13
N LEU A 18 -5.85 -1.96 4.68
CA LEU A 18 -6.36 -1.98 6.04
C LEU A 18 -7.50 -2.99 6.22
N THR A 19 -8.39 -3.13 5.25
CA THR A 19 -9.42 -4.18 5.26
C THR A 19 -8.76 -5.57 5.30
N ASN A 20 -7.73 -5.81 4.49
CA ASN A 20 -7.02 -7.09 4.51
C ASN A 20 -6.38 -7.38 5.89
N ALA A 21 -5.76 -6.36 6.49
CA ALA A 21 -5.14 -6.42 7.82
C ALA A 21 -6.18 -6.65 8.94
N ILE A 22 -7.35 -6.02 8.88
CA ILE A 22 -8.43 -6.24 9.86
C ILE A 22 -8.94 -7.68 9.76
N GLU A 23 -9.20 -8.16 8.55
CA GLU A 23 -9.72 -9.50 8.31
C GLU A 23 -8.71 -10.62 8.64
N SER A 24 -7.41 -10.34 8.60
CA SER A 24 -6.36 -11.30 8.97
C SER A 24 -6.23 -11.47 10.49
N ILE A 25 -6.72 -10.52 11.29
CA ILE A 25 -6.70 -10.58 12.75
C ILE A 25 -7.89 -11.41 13.24
N LYS A 26 -7.61 -12.53 13.91
CA LYS A 26 -8.62 -13.39 14.55
C LYS A 26 -8.69 -13.03 16.04
N GLY A 27 -9.64 -12.17 16.41
CA GLY A 27 -9.80 -11.70 17.79
C GLY A 27 -9.09 -10.37 18.04
N GLN A 28 -8.29 -10.29 19.10
CA GLN A 28 -7.52 -9.09 19.42
C GLN A 28 -6.23 -9.02 18.61
N GLY A 29 -5.89 -7.84 18.13
CA GLY A 29 -4.66 -7.59 17.39
C GLY A 29 -4.40 -6.10 17.22
N THR A 30 -3.28 -5.76 16.60
CA THR A 30 -2.87 -4.38 16.38
C THR A 30 -2.51 -4.18 14.93
N ILE A 31 -2.95 -3.06 14.36
CA ILE A 31 -2.47 -2.53 13.09
C ILE A 31 -1.66 -1.28 13.39
N LYS A 32 -0.40 -1.24 12.93
CA LYS A 32 0.48 -0.07 13.09
C LYS A 32 0.75 0.52 11.73
N ILE A 33 0.61 1.84 11.63
CA ILE A 33 0.89 2.61 10.42
C ILE A 33 2.04 3.54 10.76
N PHE A 34 3.13 3.42 10.03
CA PHE A 34 4.29 4.29 10.13
C PHE A 34 4.54 4.94 8.79
N ALA A 35 4.72 6.27 8.79
CA ALA A 35 4.99 7.02 7.58
C ALA A 35 6.21 7.91 7.79
N LYS A 36 7.14 7.88 6.84
CA LYS A 36 8.37 8.66 6.87
C LYS A 36 8.62 9.29 5.51
N ALA A 37 8.88 10.59 5.50
CA ALA A 37 9.44 11.24 4.32
C ALA A 37 10.95 11.00 4.28
N LEU A 38 11.43 10.57 3.13
CA LEU A 38 12.84 10.55 2.74
C LEU A 38 13.06 11.69 1.72
N SER A 39 14.30 11.86 1.27
CA SER A 39 14.68 12.96 0.38
C SER A 39 13.87 13.02 -0.93
N ASP A 40 13.52 11.87 -1.51
CA ASP A 40 12.90 11.76 -2.84
C ASP A 40 11.59 10.94 -2.84
N LYS A 41 11.18 10.43 -1.68
CA LYS A 41 10.03 9.52 -1.57
C LYS A 41 9.41 9.53 -0.18
N ILE A 42 8.18 9.08 -0.12
CA ILE A 42 7.52 8.70 1.12
C ILE A 42 7.58 7.19 1.25
N GLU A 43 7.95 6.74 2.44
CA GLU A 43 7.81 5.36 2.86
C GLU A 43 6.62 5.24 3.81
N LEU A 44 5.69 4.34 3.50
CA LEU A 44 4.56 3.99 4.35
C LEU A 44 4.64 2.51 4.66
N LYS A 45 4.77 2.18 5.94
CA LYS A 45 4.82 0.82 6.47
C LYS A 45 3.56 0.54 7.26
N ILE A 46 2.81 -0.48 6.85
CA ILE A 46 1.58 -0.93 7.53
C ILE A 46 1.83 -2.34 8.00
N THR A 47 1.80 -2.56 9.32
CA THR A 47 2.01 -3.89 9.92
C THR A 47 0.79 -4.33 10.69
N ASP A 48 0.41 -5.59 10.58
CA ASP A 48 -0.63 -6.21 11.41
C ASP A 48 -0.09 -7.38 12.23
N THR A 49 -0.82 -7.78 13.26
CA THR A 49 -0.58 -8.97 14.07
C THR A 49 -1.57 -10.10 13.74
N GLY A 50 -1.98 -10.19 12.48
CA GLY A 50 -2.94 -11.19 12.02
C GLY A 50 -2.32 -12.58 11.89
N THR A 51 -2.99 -13.45 11.14
CA THR A 51 -2.55 -14.83 10.93
C THR A 51 -1.22 -14.96 10.16
N GLY A 52 -0.74 -13.88 9.55
CA GLY A 52 0.41 -13.92 8.65
C GLY A 52 0.10 -14.63 7.33
N ILE A 53 1.14 -14.74 6.50
CA ILE A 53 1.10 -15.36 5.18
C ILE A 53 2.37 -16.19 5.01
N GLU A 54 2.27 -17.37 4.43
CA GLU A 54 3.43 -18.21 4.10
C GLU A 54 4.39 -17.48 3.15
N LYS A 55 5.68 -17.72 3.30
CA LYS A 55 6.72 -16.95 2.61
C LYS A 55 6.60 -17.05 1.08
N GLU A 56 6.22 -18.23 0.60
CA GLU A 56 6.01 -18.59 -0.80
C GLU A 56 4.83 -17.84 -1.41
N MET A 57 3.88 -17.39 -0.58
CA MET A 57 2.67 -16.70 -1.00
C MET A 57 2.83 -15.18 -1.02
N LEU A 58 3.84 -14.62 -0.36
CA LEU A 58 4.03 -13.16 -0.23
C LEU A 58 4.16 -12.41 -1.57
N THR A 59 4.75 -13.04 -2.58
CA THR A 59 4.87 -12.44 -3.93
C THR A 59 3.56 -12.51 -4.69
N ARG A 60 2.73 -13.52 -4.39
CA ARG A 60 1.47 -13.83 -5.08
C ARG A 60 0.27 -13.06 -4.53
N ILE A 61 0.36 -12.49 -3.33
CA ILE A 61 -0.75 -11.73 -2.72
C ILE A 61 -1.21 -10.51 -3.53
N PHE A 62 -0.43 -10.10 -4.52
CA PHE A 62 -0.74 -9.01 -5.44
C PHE A 62 -1.21 -9.49 -6.81
N GLU A 63 -1.36 -10.80 -7.02
CA GLU A 63 -1.95 -11.38 -8.23
C GLU A 63 -3.48 -11.27 -8.16
N PRO A 64 -4.16 -10.89 -9.26
CA PRO A 64 -5.62 -10.88 -9.33
C PRO A 64 -6.22 -12.22 -8.94
N TYR A 65 -7.32 -12.19 -8.18
CA TYR A 65 -8.09 -13.36 -7.74
C TYR A 65 -7.35 -14.30 -6.78
N PHE A 66 -6.11 -13.96 -6.40
CA PHE A 66 -5.42 -14.67 -5.35
C PHE A 66 -5.99 -14.27 -3.99
N SER A 67 -6.60 -15.23 -3.30
CA SER A 67 -7.16 -15.06 -1.96
C SER A 67 -7.04 -16.36 -1.19
N SER A 68 -6.61 -16.27 0.07
CA SER A 68 -6.67 -17.38 1.03
C SER A 68 -7.96 -17.38 1.85
N LYS A 69 -8.91 -16.49 1.54
CA LYS A 69 -10.16 -16.28 2.27
C LYS A 69 -11.35 -16.71 1.41
N ASP A 70 -12.24 -17.50 1.98
CA ASP A 70 -13.43 -18.07 1.31
C ASP A 70 -14.39 -17.01 0.73
N SER A 71 -14.44 -15.81 1.31
CA SER A 71 -15.31 -14.71 0.87
C SER A 71 -14.58 -13.55 0.17
N GLY A 72 -13.27 -13.64 0.01
CA GLY A 72 -12.46 -12.55 -0.56
C GLY A 72 -12.41 -12.61 -2.09
N THR A 73 -12.76 -11.51 -2.77
CA THR A 73 -12.67 -11.41 -4.24
C THR A 73 -11.25 -11.52 -4.80
N GLY A 74 -10.22 -11.36 -3.94
CA GLY A 74 -8.82 -11.37 -4.34
C GLY A 74 -8.40 -10.17 -5.20
N LEU A 75 -9.21 -9.09 -5.24
CA LEU A 75 -8.92 -7.92 -6.08
C LEU A 75 -8.38 -6.70 -5.32
N GLY A 76 -8.49 -6.69 -3.99
CA GLY A 76 -8.11 -5.53 -3.17
C GLY A 76 -6.63 -5.14 -3.29
N LEU A 77 -5.73 -6.05 -2.95
CA LEU A 77 -4.28 -5.81 -3.02
C LEU A 77 -3.77 -5.60 -4.46
N PRO A 78 -4.23 -6.34 -5.49
CA PRO A 78 -3.89 -6.05 -6.89
C PRO A 78 -4.27 -4.62 -7.31
N ILE A 79 -5.48 -4.14 -6.95
CA ILE A 79 -5.90 -2.76 -7.23
C ILE A 79 -4.98 -1.77 -6.51
N ALA A 80 -4.65 -2.01 -5.24
CA ALA A 80 -3.74 -1.14 -4.50
C ALA A 80 -2.35 -1.08 -5.15
N LYS A 81 -1.79 -2.24 -5.54
CA LYS A 81 -0.52 -2.33 -6.28
C LYS A 81 -0.55 -1.51 -7.56
N LYS A 82 -1.58 -1.70 -8.40
CA LYS A 82 -1.71 -0.97 -9.66
C LYS A 82 -1.74 0.55 -9.44
N ILE A 83 -2.53 1.03 -8.48
CA ILE A 83 -2.60 2.46 -8.17
C ILE A 83 -1.24 2.99 -7.68
N ILE A 84 -0.54 2.26 -6.82
CA ILE A 84 0.79 2.65 -6.32
C ILE A 84 1.81 2.74 -7.46
N GLU A 85 1.81 1.75 -8.36
CA GLU A 85 2.67 1.72 -9.54
C GLU A 85 2.35 2.87 -10.52
N ASP A 86 1.06 3.20 -10.70
CA ASP A 86 0.63 4.35 -11.51
C ASP A 86 1.09 5.69 -10.92
N HIS A 87 1.33 5.74 -9.60
CA HIS A 87 1.96 6.89 -8.92
C HIS A 87 3.50 6.83 -8.93
N GLY A 88 4.09 5.94 -9.74
CA GLY A 88 5.55 5.75 -9.84
C GLY A 88 6.19 5.14 -8.60
N GLY A 89 5.37 4.51 -7.75
CA GLY A 89 5.76 3.91 -6.48
C GLY A 89 6.07 2.42 -6.57
N SER A 90 6.21 1.79 -5.40
CA SER A 90 6.35 0.34 -5.27
C SER A 90 5.66 -0.15 -4.01
N ILE A 91 5.20 -1.40 -4.02
CA ILE A 91 4.62 -2.09 -2.87
C ILE A 91 5.32 -3.44 -2.68
N ARG A 92 5.61 -3.79 -1.44
CA ARG A 92 6.22 -5.06 -1.05
C ARG A 92 5.57 -5.61 0.21
N ALA A 93 5.63 -6.93 0.38
CA ALA A 93 5.11 -7.62 1.54
C ALA A 93 6.21 -8.43 2.23
N TYR A 94 6.19 -8.44 3.55
CA TYR A 94 7.12 -9.16 4.40
C TYR A 94 6.37 -9.79 5.58
N PRO A 95 6.87 -10.88 6.17
CA PRO A 95 6.37 -11.36 7.46
C PRO A 95 6.51 -10.26 8.52
N ASN A 96 5.58 -10.21 9.47
CA ASN A 96 5.71 -9.39 10.67
C ASN A 96 5.95 -10.30 11.88
N GLU A 97 6.81 -9.88 12.80
CA GLU A 97 7.17 -10.63 14.00
C GLU A 97 6.24 -10.27 15.19
N PRO A 98 5.87 -11.22 16.07
CA PRO A 98 6.12 -12.67 15.98
C PRO A 98 5.19 -13.38 14.98
N LYS A 99 4.15 -12.70 14.50
CA LYS A 99 3.21 -13.17 13.48
C LYS A 99 2.48 -11.99 12.85
N GLY A 100 2.15 -12.11 11.57
CA GLY A 100 1.36 -11.12 10.82
C GLY A 100 2.01 -10.73 9.50
N LEU A 101 1.56 -9.62 8.93
CA LEU A 101 2.04 -9.11 7.65
C LEU A 101 2.55 -7.67 7.78
N CYS A 102 3.60 -7.35 7.04
CA CYS A 102 4.14 -6.02 6.87
C CYS A 102 4.06 -5.63 5.39
N ILE A 103 3.24 -4.62 5.08
CA ILE A 103 3.16 -4.00 3.77
C ILE A 103 4.01 -2.74 3.76
N LEU A 104 4.99 -2.69 2.86
CA LEU A 104 5.85 -1.54 2.63
C LEU A 104 5.50 -0.89 1.31
N ILE A 105 5.11 0.37 1.35
CA ILE A 105 4.78 1.19 0.19
C ILE A 105 5.81 2.31 0.08
N THR A 106 6.30 2.55 -1.14
CA THR A 106 7.10 3.73 -1.47
C THR A 106 6.38 4.54 -2.53
N LEU A 107 6.18 5.83 -2.32
CA LEU A 107 5.65 6.76 -3.33
C LEU A 107 6.69 7.82 -3.62
N ARG A 108 6.96 8.12 -4.88
CA ARG A 108 7.90 9.19 -5.23
C ARG A 108 7.32 10.53 -4.81
N LEU A 109 8.16 11.38 -4.21
CA LEU A 109 7.84 12.78 -4.06
C LEU A 109 8.16 13.49 -5.38
N PRO A 110 7.33 14.45 -5.84
CA PRO A 110 7.73 15.34 -6.91
C PRO A 110 9.06 15.98 -6.51
N SER A 111 10.09 15.84 -7.35
CA SER A 111 11.32 16.59 -7.13
C SER A 111 10.98 18.08 -7.14
N ALA A 112 11.58 18.85 -6.22
CA ALA A 112 11.46 20.31 -6.21
C ALA A 112 11.88 20.94 -7.56
N ALA A 113 12.61 20.21 -8.41
CA ALA A 113 13.03 20.63 -9.75
C ALA A 113 11.97 20.47 -10.85
N SER A 114 10.81 19.86 -10.57
CA SER A 114 9.75 19.58 -11.56
C SER A 114 8.46 20.36 -11.28
N THR A 115 8.60 21.64 -10.95
CA THR A 115 7.48 22.61 -10.99
C THR A 115 7.65 23.53 -12.21
N ASN A 116 7.79 22.96 -13.40
CA ASN A 116 7.46 23.67 -14.65
C ASN A 116 6.06 23.22 -15.07
N PHE A 117 5.05 23.65 -14.32
CA PHE A 117 3.68 23.61 -14.80
C PHE A 117 3.58 24.67 -15.89
N GLN A 118 3.79 24.26 -17.14
CA GLN A 118 3.74 25.15 -18.31
C GLN A 118 2.41 25.90 -18.32
N SER A 119 2.50 27.23 -18.32
CA SER A 119 1.46 28.13 -18.76
C SER A 119 1.13 27.84 -20.24
N ARG A 120 0.23 26.90 -20.50
CA ARG A 120 -0.41 26.72 -21.80
C ARG A 120 -1.87 26.35 -21.62
N ASN A 121 -2.72 27.39 -21.53
CA ASN A 121 -3.86 27.62 -22.44
C ASN A 121 -4.91 28.52 -21.78
N ARG A 122 -5.02 29.74 -22.33
CA ARG A 122 -6.04 30.81 -22.28
C ARG A 122 -5.23 32.11 -22.43
N THR A 123 -5.24 32.82 -23.54
CA THR A 123 -6.20 33.03 -24.64
C THR A 123 -5.42 33.37 -25.91
#